data_AF-A0A451BTD9-F1
#
_entry.id   AF-A0A451BTD9-F1
#
_cell.length_a   1.000
_cell.length_b   1.000
_cell.length_c   1.000
_cell.angle_alpha   90.00
_cell.angle_beta   90.00
_cell.angle_gamma   90.00
#
_symmetry.space_group_name_H-M   'P 1'
#
loop_
_entity.id
_entity.type
_entity.pdbx_description
1 polymer ?
#
loop_
_entity_poly.entity_id
_entity_poly.type
_entity_poly.pdbx_seq_one_letter_code
_entity_poly.pdbx_strand_id
1 'polypeptide(L)'
;MKSILTFIIRFTLCAALLHTAHAANHGESLVGSIPGQLSVRQGAAVYTIPIEVPPGVAGMQPDLAITYNSNGGNGLLGVGFSLSGLSVITRCGQTIAQDGRKGGVYYDARDR
;
A
#
# COMPACT_ATOMS: atom_id res chain seq x y z
N MET A 1 46.72 27.62 -8.88
CA MET A 1 45.44 27.39 -9.59
C MET A 1 45.22 25.92 -10.01
N LYS A 2 46.23 25.22 -10.56
CA LYS A 2 46.11 23.81 -11.03
C LYS A 2 45.84 22.76 -9.93
N SER A 3 46.26 23.01 -8.68
CA SER A 3 46.06 22.07 -7.54
C SER A 3 44.62 22.09 -6.98
N ILE A 4 43.99 23.26 -6.90
CA ILE A 4 42.61 23.43 -6.42
C ILE A 4 41.59 22.79 -7.36
N LEU A 5 41.81 22.90 -8.67
CA LEU A 5 40.90 22.34 -9.68
C LEU A 5 40.88 20.81 -9.63
N THR A 6 42.05 20.17 -9.42
CA THR A 6 42.14 18.71 -9.28
C THR A 6 41.44 18.20 -8.02
N PHE A 7 41.47 18.96 -6.91
CA PHE A 7 40.81 18.58 -5.67
C PHE A 7 39.28 18.65 -5.78
N ILE A 8 38.75 19.68 -6.42
CA ILE A 8 37.30 19.84 -6.64
C ILE A 8 36.77 18.71 -7.55
N ILE A 9 37.49 18.35 -8.61
CA ILE A 9 37.12 17.26 -9.53
C ILE A 9 37.14 15.90 -8.82
N ARG A 10 38.12 15.64 -7.94
CA ARG A 10 38.17 14.38 -7.18
C ARG A 10 37.10 14.31 -6.09
N PHE A 11 36.72 15.43 -5.49
CA PHE A 11 35.65 15.49 -4.50
C PHE A 11 34.26 15.28 -5.12
N THR A 12 34.00 15.88 -6.30
CA THR A 12 32.74 15.68 -7.04
C THR A 12 32.64 14.28 -7.64
N LEU A 13 33.73 13.68 -8.11
CA LEU A 13 33.76 12.30 -8.59
C LEU A 13 33.47 11.29 -7.45
N CYS A 14 33.95 11.56 -6.23
CA CYS A 14 33.65 10.75 -5.05
C CYS A 14 32.18 10.90 -4.61
N ALA A 15 31.64 12.12 -4.61
CA ALA A 15 30.24 12.37 -4.25
C ALA A 15 29.22 11.74 -5.22
N ALA A 16 29.56 11.64 -6.51
CA ALA A 16 28.74 10.96 -7.51
C ALA A 16 28.76 9.42 -7.38
N LEU A 17 29.85 8.85 -6.84
CA LEU A 17 29.98 7.41 -6.56
C LEU A 17 29.24 6.96 -5.28
N LEU A 18 28.81 7.90 -4.42
CA LEU A 18 28.08 7.59 -3.18
C LEU A 18 26.55 7.56 -3.30
N HIS A 19 25.95 7.86 -4.46
CA HIS A 19 24.51 8.16 -4.53
C HIS A 19 23.54 7.04 -4.91
N THR A 20 23.96 5.78 -5.04
CA THR A 20 22.96 4.69 -5.21
C THR A 20 23.37 3.40 -4.50
N ALA A 21 23.40 3.42 -3.17
CA ALA A 21 23.19 2.21 -2.39
C ALA A 21 21.69 1.89 -2.42
N HIS A 22 21.24 1.19 -3.47
CA HIS A 22 19.91 0.57 -3.44
C HIS A 22 19.96 -0.56 -2.41
N ALA A 23 19.09 -0.51 -1.40
CA ALA A 23 18.93 -1.58 -0.45
C ALA A 23 18.52 -2.85 -1.21
N ALA A 24 19.42 -3.84 -1.26
CA ALA A 24 19.09 -5.18 -1.72
C ALA A 24 18.13 -5.78 -0.69
N ASN A 25 16.86 -5.94 -1.08
CA ASN A 25 15.85 -6.57 -0.26
C ASN A 25 16.16 -8.08 -0.26
N HIS A 26 16.96 -8.53 0.69
CA HIS A 26 17.36 -9.93 0.83
C HIS A 26 16.31 -10.65 1.67
N GLY A 27 15.26 -11.14 1.00
CA GLY A 27 14.35 -12.13 1.57
C GLY A 27 14.65 -13.49 0.97
N GLU A 28 15.54 -14.26 1.59
CA GLU A 28 15.60 -15.69 1.30
C GLU A 28 14.28 -16.32 1.75
N SER A 29 13.43 -16.66 0.78
CA SER A 29 12.14 -17.28 1.07
C SER A 29 12.39 -18.75 1.41
N LEU A 30 12.32 -19.09 2.70
CA LEU A 30 12.30 -20.48 3.13
C LEU A 30 11.11 -21.20 2.49
N VAL A 31 11.25 -22.49 2.18
CA VAL A 31 10.13 -23.30 1.71
C VAL A 31 9.01 -23.27 2.76
N GLY A 32 7.78 -22.99 2.31
CA GLY A 32 6.62 -22.81 3.19
C GLY A 32 6.43 -21.38 3.72
N SER A 33 7.29 -20.43 3.33
CA SER A 33 7.03 -19.00 3.58
C SER A 33 5.85 -18.53 2.73
N ILE A 34 4.98 -17.72 3.33
CA ILE A 34 3.93 -17.02 2.60
C ILE A 34 4.57 -15.82 1.91
N PRO A 35 4.40 -15.63 0.59
CA PRO A 35 4.92 -14.45 -0.10
C PRO A 35 4.25 -13.21 0.50
N GLY A 36 5.06 -12.25 0.93
CA GLY A 36 4.55 -11.02 1.53
C GLY A 36 5.57 -9.89 1.47
N GLN A 37 5.08 -8.68 1.24
CA GLN A 37 5.91 -7.48 1.17
C GLN A 37 5.64 -6.56 2.35
N LEU A 38 6.69 -6.26 3.11
CA LEU A 38 6.68 -5.22 4.14
C LEU A 38 7.07 -3.87 3.52
N SER A 39 6.37 -2.81 3.91
CA SER A 39 6.76 -1.43 3.64
C SER A 39 6.36 -0.53 4.81
N VAL A 40 7.03 0.62 4.96
CA VAL A 40 6.62 1.65 5.91
C VAL A 40 6.08 2.83 5.13
N ARG A 41 4.84 3.24 5.41
CA ARG A 41 4.18 4.37 4.74
C ARG A 41 3.65 5.33 5.79
N GLN A 42 4.13 6.58 5.77
CA GLN A 42 3.68 7.63 6.71
C GLN A 42 3.78 7.20 8.19
N GLY A 43 4.83 6.45 8.55
CA GLY A 43 5.03 5.93 9.90
C GLY A 43 4.19 4.71 10.26
N ALA A 44 3.32 4.23 9.36
CA ALA A 44 2.59 2.97 9.54
C ALA A 44 3.38 1.79 8.95
N ALA A 45 3.38 0.66 9.64
CA ALA A 45 3.81 -0.60 9.06
C ALA A 45 2.70 -1.13 8.14
N VAL A 46 3.05 -1.39 6.88
CA VAL A 46 2.15 -1.91 5.86
C VAL A 46 2.68 -3.24 5.36
N TYR A 47 1.86 -4.28 5.41
CA TYR A 47 2.20 -5.61 4.90
C TYR A 47 1.21 -6.03 3.82
N THR A 48 1.66 -6.67 2.74
CA THR A 48 0.78 -7.12 1.66
C THR A 48 1.10 -8.56 1.30
N ILE A 49 0.08 -9.42 1.40
CA ILE A 49 0.14 -10.84 1.08
C ILE A 49 -0.76 -11.08 -0.14
N PRO A 50 -0.21 -11.28 -1.35
CA PRO A 50 -1.02 -11.58 -2.53
C PRO A 50 -1.73 -12.92 -2.35
N ILE A 51 -2.97 -12.99 -2.82
CA ILE A 51 -3.74 -14.23 -2.89
C ILE A 51 -3.60 -14.76 -4.32
N GLU A 52 -3.05 -15.96 -4.44
CA GLU A 52 -2.98 -16.63 -5.74
C GLU A 52 -4.39 -17.00 -6.20
N VAL A 53 -4.78 -16.44 -7.34
CA VAL A 53 -6.04 -16.75 -8.01
C VAL A 53 -5.75 -17.49 -9.32
N PRO A 54 -6.58 -18.46 -9.71
CA PRO A 54 -6.46 -19.10 -11.00
C PRO A 54 -6.72 -18.07 -12.12
N PRO A 55 -6.14 -18.27 -13.32
CA PRO A 55 -6.37 -17.40 -14.45
C PRO A 55 -7.86 -17.38 -14.81
N GLY A 56 -8.42 -16.18 -14.91
CA GLY A 56 -9.81 -15.99 -15.31
C GLY A 56 -10.04 -16.18 -16.81
N VAL A 57 -11.31 -16.37 -17.19
CA VAL A 57 -11.71 -16.46 -18.61
C VAL A 57 -11.27 -15.19 -19.34
N ALA A 58 -10.63 -15.35 -20.50
CA ALA A 58 -10.08 -14.24 -21.29
C ALA A 58 -9.06 -13.36 -20.53
N GLY A 59 -8.38 -13.88 -19.49
CA GLY A 59 -7.40 -13.14 -18.71
C GLY A 59 -8.00 -12.19 -17.66
N MET A 60 -9.32 -12.24 -17.46
CA MET A 60 -10.02 -11.43 -16.46
C MET A 60 -9.94 -12.08 -15.09
N GLN A 61 -8.82 -11.89 -14.38
CA GLN A 61 -8.68 -12.29 -12.98
C GLN A 61 -8.79 -11.08 -12.04
N PRO A 62 -9.32 -11.24 -10.82
CA PRO A 62 -9.20 -10.22 -9.80
C PRO A 62 -7.77 -10.17 -9.25
N ASP A 63 -7.31 -8.98 -8.87
CA ASP A 63 -6.07 -8.83 -8.09
C ASP A 63 -6.46 -8.75 -6.61
N LEU A 64 -6.24 -9.85 -5.88
CA LEU A 64 -6.64 -9.99 -4.48
C LEU A 64 -5.41 -10.05 -3.57
N ALA A 65 -5.45 -9.34 -2.44
CA ALA A 65 -4.41 -9.44 -1.43
C ALA A 65 -4.95 -9.16 -0.02
N ILE A 66 -4.39 -9.85 0.98
CA ILE A 66 -4.55 -9.46 2.39
C ILE A 66 -3.56 -8.34 2.68
N THR A 67 -4.06 -7.20 3.14
CA THR A 67 -3.24 -6.06 3.50
C THR A 67 -3.33 -5.79 4.98
N TYR A 68 -2.20 -5.58 5.63
CA TYR A 68 -2.10 -5.09 6.99
C TYR A 68 -1.66 -3.62 6.99
N ASN A 69 -2.24 -2.81 7.86
CA ASN A 69 -1.80 -1.46 8.19
C ASN A 69 -1.88 -1.29 9.71
N SER A 70 -0.77 -0.92 10.35
CA SER A 70 -0.72 -0.73 11.81
C SER A 70 -1.61 0.41 12.32
N ASN A 71 -1.95 1.38 11.46
CA ASN A 71 -2.92 2.45 11.74
C ASN A 71 -4.33 2.09 11.24
N GLY A 72 -4.53 0.88 10.70
CA GLY A 72 -5.81 0.41 10.21
C GLY A 72 -6.80 0.16 11.34
N GLY A 73 -8.06 0.53 11.10
CA GLY A 73 -9.16 0.23 12.00
C GLY A 73 -9.58 -1.24 11.97
N ASN A 74 -10.71 -1.53 12.61
CA ASN A 74 -11.30 -2.87 12.56
C ASN A 74 -12.02 -3.10 11.22
N GLY A 75 -11.81 -4.27 10.62
CA GLY A 75 -12.43 -4.66 9.36
C GLY A 75 -12.84 -6.14 9.34
N LEU A 76 -13.11 -6.66 8.13
CA LEU A 76 -13.55 -8.04 7.91
C LEU A 76 -12.58 -9.09 8.49
N LEU A 77 -11.29 -8.79 8.48
CA LEU A 77 -10.22 -9.69 8.91
C LEU A 77 -9.66 -9.32 10.30
N GLY A 78 -10.32 -8.40 11.01
CA GLY A 78 -9.88 -7.88 12.30
C GLY A 78 -9.18 -6.52 12.22
N VAL A 79 -8.56 -6.12 13.33
CA VAL A 79 -7.91 -4.81 13.45
C VAL A 79 -6.63 -4.75 12.64
N GLY A 80 -6.52 -3.72 11.80
CA GLY A 80 -5.36 -3.50 10.94
C GLY A 80 -5.32 -4.37 9.69
N PHE A 81 -6.12 -5.43 9.61
CA PHE A 81 -6.19 -6.32 8.44
C PHE A 81 -7.41 -6.02 7.56
N SER A 82 -7.18 -5.99 6.25
CA SER A 82 -8.23 -5.84 5.24
C SER A 82 -7.97 -6.73 4.04
N LEU A 83 -9.04 -7.08 3.34
CA LEU A 83 -8.99 -7.74 2.04
C LEU A 83 -9.09 -6.69 0.94
N SER A 84 -8.08 -6.61 0.08
CA SER A 84 -8.02 -5.71 -1.07
C SER A 84 -8.43 -6.42 -2.36
N GLY A 85 -8.80 -5.64 -3.39
CA GLY A 85 -9.22 -6.16 -4.69
C GLY A 85 -10.72 -6.43 -4.85
N LEU A 86 -11.48 -6.28 -3.76
CA LEU A 86 -12.94 -6.36 -3.81
C LEU A 86 -13.56 -5.01 -4.13
N SER A 87 -14.63 -5.01 -4.93
CA SER A 87 -15.53 -3.88 -5.03
C SER A 87 -16.47 -3.88 -3.82
N VAL A 88 -16.63 -2.74 -3.17
CA VAL A 88 -17.52 -2.59 -2.01
C VAL A 88 -18.50 -1.45 -2.27
N ILE A 89 -19.77 -1.70 -1.98
CA ILE A 89 -20.81 -0.67 -1.90
C ILE A 89 -21.10 -0.46 -0.42
N THR A 90 -20.96 0.78 0.07
CA THR A 90 -21.30 1.15 1.44
C THR A 90 -22.47 2.13 1.44
N ARG A 91 -23.31 2.05 2.48
CA ARG A 91 -24.34 3.05 2.72
C ARG A 91 -23.70 4.42 2.93
N CYS A 92 -24.27 5.44 2.30
CA CYS A 92 -23.86 6.83 2.47
C CYS A 92 -24.87 7.57 3.34
N GLY A 93 -24.37 8.46 4.20
CA GLY A 93 -25.23 9.37 4.97
C GLY A 93 -25.91 10.38 4.07
N GLN A 94 -27.05 10.91 4.53
CA GLN A 94 -27.83 11.89 3.77
C GLN A 94 -27.10 13.24 3.66
N THR A 95 -27.11 13.82 2.47
CA THR A 95 -26.53 15.15 2.22
C THR A 95 -27.60 16.17 1.83
N ILE A 96 -27.39 17.45 2.16
CA ILE A 96 -28.33 18.51 1.76
C ILE A 96 -28.47 18.57 0.24
N ALA A 97 -27.37 18.36 -0.50
CA ALA A 97 -27.36 18.41 -1.96
C ALA A 97 -28.16 17.28 -2.63
N GLN A 98 -28.16 16.08 -2.06
CA GLN A 98 -28.78 14.88 -2.67
C GLN A 98 -30.15 14.53 -2.05
N ASP A 99 -30.36 14.85 -0.78
CA ASP A 99 -31.49 14.40 0.04
C ASP A 99 -32.29 15.55 0.68
N GLY A 100 -31.82 16.80 0.56
CA GLY A 100 -32.46 17.97 1.17
C GLY A 100 -32.34 18.05 2.70
N ARG A 101 -31.62 17.12 3.33
CA ARG A 101 -31.37 17.05 4.78
C ARG A 101 -30.01 16.42 5.07
N LYS A 102 -29.39 16.79 6.19
CA LYS A 102 -28.14 16.18 6.67
C LYS A 102 -28.47 15.05 7.65
N GLY A 103 -27.91 13.86 7.43
CA GLY A 103 -28.12 12.69 8.29
C GLY A 103 -26.93 11.74 8.25
N GLY A 104 -26.73 10.99 9.34
CA GLY A 104 -25.76 9.88 9.36
C GLY A 104 -26.27 8.65 8.59
N VAL A 105 -25.53 7.55 8.69
CA VAL A 105 -25.98 6.22 8.24
C VAL A 105 -26.72 5.57 9.41
N TYR A 106 -28.01 5.27 9.24
CA TYR A 106 -28.86 4.70 10.28
C TYR A 106 -29.25 3.23 10.03
N TYR A 107 -28.81 2.66 8.89
CA TYR A 107 -29.17 1.36 8.35
C TYR A 107 -30.69 1.20 8.14
N ASP A 108 -31.35 2.28 7.71
CA ASP A 108 -32.78 2.28 7.39
C ASP A 108 -33.03 2.60 5.90
N ALA A 109 -34.30 2.60 5.49
CA ALA A 109 -34.70 2.81 4.09
C ALA A 109 -34.38 4.23 3.54
N ARG A 110 -33.92 5.15 4.39
CA ARG A 110 -33.57 6.53 4.01
C ARG A 110 -32.09 6.67 3.63
N ASP A 111 -31.27 5.66 3.91
CA ASP A 111 -29.87 5.60 3.50
C ASP A 111 -29.76 5.13 2.04
N ARG A 112 -28.81 5.71 1.31
CA ARG A 112 -28.49 5.31 -0.06
C ARG A 112 -27.33 4.34 -0.06
#